data_AF-A0A2N1KQW7-F1
#
_entry.id   AF-A0A2N1KQW7-F1
#
_cell.length_a   1.000
_cell.length_b   1.000
_cell.length_c   1.000
_cell.angle_alpha   90.00
_cell.angle_beta   90.00
_cell.angle_gamma   90.00
#
_symmetry.space_group_name_H-M   'P 1'
#
loop_
_entity.id
_entity.type
_entity.pdbx_description
1 polymer ?
#
loop_
_entity_poly.entity_id
_entity_poly.type
_entity_poly.pdbx_seq_one_letter_code
_entity_poly.pdbx_strand_id
1 'polypeptide(L)'
;MKTMLDSLIERIAVLQSTGDATYVAGLFPSQRLKKELNYLREDSNIFFTAITVFTLQEIRSSLSGRSQQIVDDITDKAASTYPLYQNKHGLATYNFYQTQPSHHFPNGRIMHRTQHFKLPDDVDDTVMIYLITPRSQEEHLWLKAKLRLMPIRSKAYPKPGLWHFESKKFTPPGSGKKCQLILTPAPCPM
;
A
#
# COMPACT_ATOMS: atom_id res chain seq x y z
N MET A 1 -19.79 8.39 30.52
CA MET A 1 -19.66 9.66 29.77
C MET A 1 -18.85 9.35 28.51
N LYS A 2 -19.34 9.70 27.32
CA LYS A 2 -18.68 9.38 26.05
C LYS A 2 -17.50 10.33 25.82
N THR A 3 -16.31 9.81 25.54
CA THR A 3 -15.13 10.64 25.28
C THR A 3 -15.05 11.06 23.81
N MET A 4 -14.17 12.03 23.52
CA MET A 4 -13.82 12.37 22.13
C MET A 4 -13.24 11.15 21.40
N LEU A 5 -12.39 10.37 22.07
CA LEU A 5 -11.79 9.17 21.50
C LEU A 5 -12.85 8.12 21.14
N ASP A 6 -13.83 7.87 22.02
CA ASP A 6 -14.94 6.95 21.71
C ASP A 6 -15.74 7.42 20.50
N SER A 7 -15.95 8.74 20.37
CA SER A 7 -16.66 9.31 19.22
C SER A 7 -15.86 9.17 17.92
N LEU A 8 -14.54 9.26 17.97
CA LEU A 8 -13.67 9.03 16.82
C LEU A 8 -13.65 7.55 16.40
N ILE A 9 -13.57 6.62 17.35
CA ILE A 9 -13.63 5.17 17.06
C ILE A 9 -14.96 4.81 16.40
N GLU A 10 -16.08 5.31 16.93
CA GLU A 10 -17.39 5.13 16.29
C GLU A 10 -17.45 5.75 14.89
N ARG A 11 -16.84 6.92 14.69
CA ARG A 11 -16.76 7.56 13.37
C ARG A 11 -15.94 6.71 12.39
N ILE A 12 -14.82 6.14 12.82
CA ILE A 12 -14.00 5.24 12.00
C ILE A 12 -14.82 4.00 11.63
N ALA A 13 -15.55 3.40 12.58
CA ALA A 13 -16.40 2.24 12.30
C ALA A 13 -17.44 2.52 11.20
N VAL A 14 -18.04 3.72 11.20
CA VAL A 14 -19.00 4.15 10.16
C VAL A 14 -18.36 4.30 8.78
N LEU A 15 -17.06 4.55 8.70
CA LEU A 15 -16.32 4.68 7.43
C LEU A 15 -15.94 3.33 6.81
N GLN A 16 -16.05 2.23 7.55
CA GLN A 16 -15.81 0.91 7.01
C GLN A 16 -16.95 0.53 6.06
N SER A 17 -16.60 0.09 4.84
CA SER A 17 -17.56 -0.27 3.81
C SER A 17 -18.50 -1.38 4.28
N THR A 18 -19.80 -1.21 4.04
CA THR A 18 -20.82 -2.25 4.21
C THR A 18 -21.00 -3.10 2.95
N GLY A 19 -20.22 -2.84 1.89
CA GLY A 19 -20.31 -3.51 0.60
C GLY A 19 -21.07 -2.69 -0.44
N ASP A 20 -20.44 -2.46 -1.59
CA ASP A 20 -21.04 -1.89 -2.79
C ASP A 20 -20.33 -2.41 -4.05
N ALA A 21 -20.63 -1.82 -5.23
CA ALA A 21 -20.05 -2.24 -6.51
C ALA A 21 -18.53 -1.98 -6.63
N THR A 22 -17.95 -1.14 -5.76
CA THR A 22 -16.56 -0.70 -5.78
C THR A 22 -15.76 -1.27 -4.60
N TYR A 23 -16.36 -1.28 -3.42
CA TYR A 23 -15.72 -1.70 -2.18
C TYR A 23 -16.47 -2.87 -1.56
N VAL A 24 -15.79 -4.00 -1.42
CA VAL A 24 -16.34 -5.13 -0.67
C VAL A 24 -16.53 -4.76 0.80
N ALA A 25 -17.48 -5.41 1.45
CA ALA A 25 -17.76 -5.19 2.87
C ALA A 25 -16.50 -5.46 3.71
N GLY A 26 -16.20 -4.59 4.67
CA GLY A 26 -15.03 -4.69 5.56
C GLY A 26 -13.81 -3.88 5.13
N LEU A 27 -13.76 -3.36 3.90
CA LEU A 27 -12.68 -2.44 3.47
C LEU A 27 -12.89 -1.03 3.98
N PHE A 28 -11.79 -0.29 4.14
CA PHE A 28 -11.80 1.16 4.19
C PHE A 28 -11.64 1.75 2.78
N PRO A 29 -12.64 2.49 2.26
CA PRO A 29 -12.56 3.10 0.94
C PRO A 29 -11.37 4.05 0.78
N SER A 30 -10.80 4.11 -0.43
CA SER A 30 -9.68 5.00 -0.72
C SER A 30 -9.73 5.54 -2.14
N GLN A 31 -9.17 6.72 -2.38
CA GLN A 31 -9.23 7.37 -3.69
C GLN A 31 -7.83 7.79 -4.16
N ARG A 32 -7.59 7.70 -5.47
CA ARG A 32 -6.41 8.28 -6.12
C ARG A 32 -6.76 9.62 -6.74
N LEU A 33 -6.05 10.65 -6.29
CA LEU A 33 -6.14 12.00 -6.82
C LEU A 33 -4.87 12.35 -7.61
N LYS A 34 -5.03 12.88 -8.82
CA LYS A 34 -3.98 13.58 -9.55
C LYS A 34 -4.52 14.92 -10.04
N LYS A 35 -4.19 15.97 -9.28
CA LYS A 35 -4.78 17.31 -9.41
C LYS A 35 -4.51 17.91 -10.79
N GLU A 36 -3.32 17.70 -11.33
CA GLU A 36 -2.87 18.24 -12.63
C GLU A 36 -3.70 17.70 -13.79
N LEU A 37 -4.33 16.52 -13.62
CA LEU A 37 -5.18 15.88 -14.61
C LEU A 37 -6.67 15.91 -14.24
N ASN A 38 -7.04 16.67 -13.21
CA ASN A 38 -8.38 16.65 -12.60
C ASN A 38 -8.93 15.22 -12.45
N TYR A 39 -8.07 14.33 -11.98
CA TYR A 39 -8.29 12.89 -11.93
C TYR A 39 -8.59 12.50 -10.50
N LEU A 40 -9.82 12.10 -10.21
CA LEU A 40 -10.20 11.49 -8.94
C LEU A 40 -10.88 10.15 -9.26
N ARG A 41 -10.37 9.06 -8.68
CA ARG A 41 -10.95 7.73 -8.88
C ARG A 41 -10.93 6.92 -7.60
N GLU A 42 -12.03 6.23 -7.35
CA GLU A 42 -12.09 5.16 -6.36
C GLU A 42 -11.01 4.12 -6.60
N ASP A 43 -10.37 3.69 -5.52
CA ASP A 43 -9.25 2.78 -5.53
C ASP A 43 -9.41 1.72 -4.45
N SER A 44 -10.01 0.60 -4.85
CA SER A 44 -10.22 -0.56 -3.98
C SER A 44 -8.91 -1.32 -3.80
N ASN A 45 -8.19 -1.03 -2.70
CA ASN A 45 -6.94 -1.68 -2.31
C ASN A 45 -7.00 -2.09 -0.82
N ILE A 46 -6.10 -3.00 -0.42
CA ILE A 46 -6.09 -3.53 0.94
C ILE A 46 -5.23 -2.71 1.91
N PHE A 47 -4.25 -1.96 1.40
CA PHE A 47 -3.26 -1.25 2.22
C PHE A 47 -3.88 -0.35 3.29
N PHE A 48 -4.81 0.52 2.90
CA PHE A 48 -5.44 1.47 3.83
C PHE A 48 -6.29 0.77 4.90
N THR A 49 -6.86 -0.38 4.55
CA THR A 49 -7.56 -1.22 5.52
C THR A 49 -6.58 -1.81 6.53
N ALA A 50 -5.48 -2.40 6.04
CA ALA A 50 -4.48 -3.05 6.91
C ALA A 50 -3.81 -2.06 7.88
N ILE A 51 -3.42 -0.86 7.41
CA ILE A 51 -2.81 0.15 8.28
C ILE A 51 -3.79 0.75 9.30
N THR A 52 -5.07 0.86 8.93
CA THR A 52 -6.12 1.30 9.87
C THR A 52 -6.29 0.28 10.98
N VAL A 53 -6.45 -1.00 10.63
CA VAL A 53 -6.57 -2.09 11.61
C VAL A 53 -5.33 -2.17 12.50
N PHE A 54 -4.13 -2.08 11.92
CA PHE A 54 -2.87 -2.06 12.68
C PHE A 54 -2.88 -0.97 13.74
N THR A 55 -3.18 0.26 13.32
CA THR A 55 -3.19 1.42 14.23
C THR A 55 -4.23 1.24 15.35
N LEU A 56 -5.42 0.71 15.03
CA LEU A 56 -6.47 0.48 16.01
C LEU A 56 -6.12 -0.63 17.00
N GLN A 57 -5.48 -1.71 16.55
CA GLN A 57 -5.02 -2.80 17.41
C GLN A 57 -3.95 -2.31 18.40
N GLU A 58 -3.00 -1.49 17.95
CA GLU A 58 -1.92 -0.94 18.79
C GLU A 58 -2.46 -0.10 19.96
N ILE A 59 -3.52 0.68 19.73
CA ILE A 59 -4.13 1.52 20.79
C ILE A 59 -5.23 0.81 21.57
N ARG A 60 -5.65 -0.39 21.16
CA ARG A 60 -6.84 -1.10 21.67
C ARG A 60 -6.85 -1.21 23.19
N SER A 61 -5.72 -1.59 23.79
CA SER A 61 -5.59 -1.79 25.24
C SER A 61 -5.84 -0.51 26.06
N SER A 62 -5.68 0.66 25.44
CA SER A 62 -5.91 1.97 26.06
C SER A 62 -7.32 2.51 25.84
N LEU A 63 -8.17 1.81 25.07
CA LEU A 63 -9.53 2.23 24.77
C LEU A 63 -10.53 1.79 25.85
N SER A 64 -11.69 2.46 25.91
CA SER A 64 -12.82 2.01 26.71
C SER A 64 -13.32 0.63 26.24
N GLY A 65 -13.96 -0.14 27.13
CA GLY A 65 -14.47 -1.47 26.77
C GLY A 65 -15.42 -1.49 25.56
N ARG A 66 -16.23 -0.43 25.40
CA ARG A 66 -17.09 -0.25 24.22
C ARG A 66 -16.26 -0.03 22.94
N SER A 67 -15.27 0.85 23.01
CA SER A 67 -14.41 1.15 21.85
C SER A 67 -13.53 -0.05 21.48
N GLN A 68 -13.10 -0.86 22.46
CA GLN A 68 -12.42 -2.13 22.19
C GLN A 68 -13.29 -3.09 21.37
N GLN A 69 -14.58 -3.25 21.73
CA GLN A 69 -15.51 -4.10 20.97
C GLN A 69 -15.72 -3.60 19.54
N ILE A 70 -15.75 -2.27 19.35
CA ILE A 70 -15.84 -1.69 18.00
C ILE A 70 -14.57 -1.97 17.19
N VAL A 71 -13.40 -1.87 17.81
CA VAL A 71 -12.12 -2.21 17.15
C VAL A 71 -12.06 -3.69 16.77
N ASP A 72 -12.56 -4.58 17.63
CA ASP A 72 -12.65 -6.02 17.33
C ASP A 72 -13.57 -6.27 16.13
N ASP A 73 -14.76 -5.66 16.11
CA ASP A 73 -15.70 -5.77 14.98
C ASP A 73 -15.12 -5.22 13.67
N ILE A 74 -14.41 -4.09 13.71
CA ILE A 74 -13.68 -3.54 12.55
C ILE A 74 -12.64 -4.56 12.06
N THR A 75 -11.88 -5.15 12.99
CA THR A 75 -10.81 -6.11 12.70
C THR A 75 -11.37 -7.37 12.04
N ASP A 76 -12.45 -7.94 12.58
CA ASP A 76 -13.07 -9.15 12.07
C ASP A 76 -13.64 -8.93 10.66
N LYS A 77 -14.31 -7.80 10.44
CA LYS A 77 -14.80 -7.39 9.12
C LYS A 77 -13.66 -7.23 8.12
N ALA A 78 -12.57 -6.58 8.51
CA ALA A 78 -11.41 -6.42 7.64
C ALA A 78 -10.76 -7.77 7.31
N ALA A 79 -10.60 -8.66 8.30
CA ALA A 79 -10.01 -9.97 8.12
C ALA A 79 -10.75 -10.83 7.08
N SER A 80 -12.08 -10.70 6.99
CA SER A 80 -12.89 -11.38 5.99
C SER A 80 -12.52 -11.02 4.54
N THR A 81 -11.85 -9.88 4.32
CA THR A 81 -11.47 -9.40 2.99
C THR A 81 -10.10 -9.90 2.52
N TYR A 82 -9.20 -10.28 3.43
CA TYR A 82 -7.81 -10.64 3.12
C TYR A 82 -7.68 -11.75 2.07
N PRO A 83 -8.52 -12.81 2.05
CA PRO A 83 -8.46 -13.85 1.03
C PRO A 83 -8.61 -13.32 -0.41
N LEU A 84 -9.33 -12.21 -0.63
CA LEU A 84 -9.54 -11.62 -1.95
C LEU A 84 -8.26 -10.99 -2.53
N TYR A 85 -7.30 -10.65 -1.66
CA TYR A 85 -6.03 -10.01 -2.01
C TYR A 85 -4.85 -10.99 -1.93
N GLN A 86 -5.09 -12.21 -1.43
CA GLN A 86 -4.07 -13.23 -1.29
C GLN A 86 -3.50 -13.62 -2.65
N ASN A 87 -2.23 -14.01 -2.67
CA ASN A 87 -1.55 -14.51 -3.85
C ASN A 87 -2.39 -15.56 -4.59
N LYS A 88 -2.42 -15.47 -5.93
CA LYS A 88 -3.21 -16.35 -6.81
C LYS A 88 -2.89 -17.85 -6.68
N HIS A 89 -1.75 -18.21 -6.09
CA HIS A 89 -1.32 -19.59 -5.83
C HIS A 89 -1.55 -20.01 -4.37
N GLY A 90 -2.27 -19.21 -3.58
CA GLY A 90 -2.59 -19.52 -2.18
C GLY A 90 -1.43 -19.31 -1.20
N LEU A 91 -0.33 -18.66 -1.63
CA LEU A 91 0.76 -18.29 -0.72
C LEU A 91 0.26 -17.22 0.27
N ALA A 92 0.82 -17.18 1.48
CA ALA A 92 0.50 -16.17 2.51
C ALA A 92 1.17 -14.81 2.22
N THR A 93 1.07 -14.37 0.97
CA THR A 93 1.52 -13.07 0.46
C THR A 93 0.33 -12.38 -0.19
N TYR A 94 0.34 -11.05 -0.22
CA TYR A 94 -0.84 -10.27 -0.58
C TYR A 94 -0.49 -9.26 -1.68
N ASN A 95 -1.48 -8.95 -2.51
CA ASN A 95 -1.40 -7.94 -3.57
C ASN A 95 -2.12 -6.68 -3.12
N PHE A 96 -1.69 -5.55 -3.68
CA PHE A 96 -2.36 -4.26 -3.48
C PHE A 96 -3.81 -4.27 -3.97
N TYR A 97 -4.06 -4.91 -5.12
CA TYR A 97 -5.40 -5.10 -5.69
C TYR A 97 -5.89 -6.54 -5.58
N GLN A 98 -7.21 -6.73 -5.63
CA GLN A 98 -7.81 -8.06 -5.58
C GLN A 98 -7.27 -8.96 -6.69
N THR A 99 -7.03 -10.22 -6.32
CA THR A 99 -6.52 -11.27 -7.21
C THR A 99 -7.64 -12.20 -7.68
N GLN A 100 -8.70 -12.34 -6.88
CA GLN A 100 -9.85 -13.22 -7.11
C GLN A 100 -11.19 -12.47 -6.85
N PRO A 101 -11.86 -11.95 -7.88
CA PRO A 101 -11.41 -11.84 -9.27
C PRO A 101 -10.24 -10.84 -9.40
N SER A 102 -9.51 -10.92 -10.51
CA SER A 102 -8.36 -10.03 -10.74
C SER A 102 -8.80 -8.61 -11.09
N HIS A 103 -8.73 -7.67 -10.15
CA HIS A 103 -9.16 -6.27 -10.32
C HIS A 103 -8.01 -5.25 -10.22
N HIS A 104 -6.96 -5.40 -11.04
CA HIS A 104 -5.85 -4.43 -11.04
C HIS A 104 -6.28 -3.09 -11.65
N PHE A 105 -5.83 -1.99 -11.05
CA PHE A 105 -6.22 -0.62 -11.44
C PHE A 105 -7.75 -0.45 -11.57
N PRO A 106 -8.51 -0.71 -10.49
CA PRO A 106 -9.96 -0.61 -10.52
C PRO A 106 -10.37 0.80 -10.96
N ASN A 107 -11.47 0.89 -11.71
CA ASN A 107 -11.97 2.13 -12.30
C ASN A 107 -10.98 2.83 -13.27
N GLY A 108 -9.97 2.10 -13.74
CA GLY A 108 -9.09 2.50 -14.85
C GLY A 108 -9.85 2.67 -16.18
N ARG A 109 -9.21 3.25 -17.20
CA ARG A 109 -9.72 3.18 -18.59
C ARG A 109 -8.96 2.18 -19.46
N ILE A 110 -7.67 2.00 -19.19
CA ILE A 110 -6.75 1.26 -20.06
C ILE A 110 -6.01 0.18 -19.27
N MET A 111 -5.39 0.54 -18.14
CA MET A 111 -4.48 -0.36 -17.42
C MET A 111 -5.15 -1.62 -16.88
N HIS A 112 -6.42 -1.57 -16.47
CA HIS A 112 -7.16 -2.75 -15.98
C HIS A 112 -7.45 -3.81 -17.06
N ARG A 113 -7.26 -3.48 -18.35
CA ARG A 113 -7.64 -4.33 -19.48
C ARG A 113 -6.54 -5.33 -19.85
N THR A 114 -5.32 -5.14 -19.37
CA THR A 114 -4.17 -5.93 -19.83
C THR A 114 -3.38 -6.47 -18.64
N GLN A 115 -3.05 -7.76 -18.67
CA GLN A 115 -2.27 -8.44 -17.63
C GLN A 115 -0.87 -7.83 -17.41
N HIS A 116 -0.36 -7.05 -18.37
CA HIS A 116 0.94 -6.36 -18.25
C HIS A 116 1.02 -5.39 -17.06
N PHE A 117 -0.11 -4.79 -16.67
CA PHE A 117 -0.16 -3.87 -15.52
C PHE A 117 -0.62 -4.56 -14.24
N LYS A 118 -0.75 -5.89 -14.25
CA LYS A 118 -1.03 -6.63 -13.01
C LYS A 118 0.18 -6.53 -12.10
N LEU A 119 -0.03 -5.96 -10.93
CA LEU A 119 1.02 -5.87 -9.91
C LEU A 119 1.33 -7.29 -9.38
N PRO A 120 2.60 -7.58 -9.08
CA PRO A 120 2.95 -8.75 -8.27
C PRO A 120 2.51 -8.53 -6.82
N ASP A 121 2.67 -9.57 -5.99
CA ASP A 121 2.53 -9.44 -4.54
C ASP A 121 3.38 -8.28 -4.03
N ASP A 122 2.80 -7.51 -3.13
CA ASP A 122 3.41 -6.32 -2.55
C ASP A 122 3.93 -6.62 -1.15
N VAL A 123 5.15 -6.18 -0.88
CA VAL A 123 5.83 -6.44 0.40
C VAL A 123 5.15 -5.68 1.53
N ASP A 124 4.73 -4.44 1.28
CA ASP A 124 4.16 -3.58 2.32
C ASP A 124 2.78 -4.11 2.74
N ASP A 125 1.93 -4.46 1.77
CA ASP A 125 0.64 -5.12 2.04
C ASP A 125 0.82 -6.44 2.79
N THR A 126 1.79 -7.25 2.36
CA THR A 126 2.07 -8.54 2.98
C THR A 126 2.49 -8.38 4.44
N VAL A 127 3.43 -7.47 4.71
CA VAL A 127 3.93 -7.23 6.07
C VAL A 127 2.82 -6.66 6.94
N MET A 128 2.03 -5.71 6.44
CA MET A 128 0.95 -5.10 7.22
C MET A 128 -0.12 -6.11 7.61
N ILE A 129 -0.59 -6.94 6.67
CA ILE A 129 -1.57 -8.01 6.98
C ILE A 129 -0.96 -9.04 7.93
N TYR A 130 0.34 -9.31 7.80
CA TYR A 130 1.04 -10.22 8.70
C TYR A 130 1.12 -9.69 10.15
N LEU A 131 1.34 -8.39 10.33
CA LEU A 131 1.44 -7.76 11.65
C LEU A 131 0.12 -7.75 12.43
N ILE A 132 -1.02 -7.72 11.72
CA ILE A 132 -2.36 -7.59 12.32
C ILE A 132 -3.15 -8.90 12.42
N THR A 133 -2.55 -10.00 11.95
CA THR A 133 -3.17 -11.33 11.98
C THR A 133 -2.37 -12.21 12.94
N PRO A 134 -3.02 -12.99 13.84
CA PRO A 134 -2.32 -14.00 14.63
C PRO A 134 -1.64 -15.05 13.73
N ARG A 135 -0.42 -15.45 14.07
CA ARG A 135 0.38 -16.38 13.26
C ARG A 135 1.20 -17.34 14.11
N SER A 136 1.46 -18.51 13.55
CA SER A 136 2.39 -19.48 14.10
C SER A 136 3.86 -19.05 13.88
N GLN A 137 4.77 -19.61 14.68
CA GLN A 137 6.20 -19.37 14.52
C GLN A 137 6.73 -19.89 13.16
N GLU A 138 6.15 -20.97 12.64
CA GLU A 138 6.50 -21.52 11.33
C GLU A 138 6.18 -20.53 10.19
N GLU A 139 4.98 -19.94 10.20
CA GLU A 139 4.59 -18.92 9.23
C GLU A 139 5.53 -17.70 9.28
N HIS A 140 6.01 -17.34 10.47
CA HIS A 140 6.95 -16.22 10.63
C HIS A 140 8.30 -16.52 9.99
N LEU A 141 8.84 -17.72 10.23
CA LEU A 141 10.09 -18.15 9.64
C LEU A 141 9.97 -18.27 8.11
N TRP A 142 8.85 -18.79 7.64
CA TRP A 142 8.53 -18.86 6.21
C TRP A 142 8.47 -17.47 5.58
N LEU A 143 7.72 -16.53 6.17
CA LEU A 143 7.60 -15.18 5.62
C LEU A 143 8.94 -14.47 5.62
N LYS A 144 9.73 -14.58 6.70
CA LYS A 144 11.07 -14.01 6.78
C LYS A 144 11.99 -14.53 5.67
N ALA A 145 11.92 -15.84 5.37
CA ALA A 145 12.66 -16.41 4.25
C ALA A 145 12.14 -15.90 2.90
N LYS A 146 10.81 -15.81 2.74
CA LYS A 146 10.17 -15.31 1.52
C LYS A 146 10.53 -13.85 1.22
N LEU A 147 10.47 -12.97 2.22
CA LEU A 147 10.78 -11.54 2.09
C LEU A 147 12.23 -11.29 1.67
N ARG A 148 13.17 -12.14 2.10
CA ARG A 148 14.58 -12.06 1.65
C ARG A 148 14.75 -12.34 0.16
N LEU A 149 13.83 -13.10 -0.43
CA LEU A 149 13.86 -13.48 -1.85
C LEU A 149 13.01 -12.54 -2.71
N MET A 150 12.14 -11.73 -2.11
CA MET A 150 11.35 -10.76 -2.84
C MET A 150 12.26 -9.66 -3.37
N PRO A 151 12.16 -9.30 -4.65
CA PRO A 151 12.90 -8.17 -5.19
C PRO A 151 12.32 -6.91 -4.54
N ILE A 152 13.00 -6.40 -3.52
CA ILE A 152 12.74 -5.05 -3.01
C ILE A 152 12.92 -4.15 -4.23
N ARG A 153 11.90 -3.35 -4.57
CA ARG A 153 11.99 -2.35 -5.63
C ARG A 153 12.88 -1.18 -5.18
N SER A 154 13.97 -1.45 -4.48
CA SER A 154 15.13 -0.60 -4.46
C SER A 154 15.77 -0.74 -5.84
N LYS A 155 15.32 0.10 -6.78
CA LYS A 155 16.37 0.85 -7.49
C LYS A 155 17.21 1.40 -6.36
N ALA A 156 18.45 0.92 -6.23
CA ALA A 156 19.39 1.40 -5.25
C ALA A 156 19.21 2.91 -5.14
N TYR A 157 18.68 3.39 -4.01
CA TYR A 157 19.00 4.74 -3.64
C TYR A 157 20.52 4.70 -3.55
N PRO A 158 21.25 5.49 -4.36
CA PRO A 158 22.68 5.55 -4.21
C PRO A 158 22.90 5.87 -2.73
N LYS A 159 23.75 5.06 -2.07
CA LYS A 159 24.17 5.33 -0.70
C LYS A 159 24.51 6.83 -0.62
N PRO A 160 24.09 7.58 0.41
CA PRO A 160 24.60 8.93 0.61
C PRO A 160 26.06 8.79 1.04
N GLY A 161 26.92 8.60 0.04
CA GLY A 161 28.34 8.31 0.17
C GLY A 161 29.00 8.78 -1.11
N LEU A 162 29.61 9.97 -1.02
CA LEU A 162 30.50 10.63 -1.97
C LEU A 162 30.23 10.36 -3.47
N TRP A 163 29.41 11.23 -4.05
CA TRP A 163 29.47 11.73 -5.42
C TRP A 163 30.36 10.97 -6.41
N HIS A 164 29.80 9.98 -7.11
CA HIS A 164 30.27 9.60 -8.44
C HIS A 164 29.15 9.87 -9.45
N PHE A 165 29.20 11.07 -10.03
CA PHE A 165 28.41 11.46 -11.19
C PHE A 165 29.10 10.90 -12.43
N GLU A 166 28.63 9.76 -12.96
CA GLU A 166 28.99 9.40 -14.33
C GLU A 166 28.16 10.25 -15.30
N SER A 167 28.85 11.10 -16.07
CA SER A 167 28.24 11.92 -17.10
C SER A 167 27.64 11.04 -18.20
N LYS A 168 26.32 10.85 -18.20
CA LYS A 168 25.64 10.30 -19.38
C LYS A 168 25.52 11.38 -20.45
N LYS A 169 26.28 11.22 -21.53
CA LYS A 169 26.14 12.04 -22.73
C LYS A 169 24.83 11.67 -23.42
N PHE A 170 23.93 12.64 -23.54
CA PHE A 170 22.70 12.51 -24.32
C PHE A 170 22.89 13.21 -25.67
N THR A 171 22.60 12.50 -26.76
CA THR A 171 22.49 13.09 -28.11
C THR A 171 21.04 13.00 -28.55
N PRO A 172 20.33 14.13 -28.74
CA PRO A 172 18.99 14.10 -29.29
C PRO A 172 19.03 13.74 -30.79
N PRO A 173 18.00 13.08 -31.33
CA PRO A 173 17.98 12.71 -32.74
C PRO A 173 17.80 13.96 -33.61
N GLY A 174 18.67 14.14 -34.61
CA GLY A 174 18.48 15.12 -35.69
C GLY A 174 19.40 16.35 -35.69
N SER A 175 20.26 16.55 -34.70
CA SER A 175 21.27 17.62 -34.72
C SER A 175 22.64 17.06 -34.39
N GLY A 176 23.55 16.98 -35.37
CA GLY A 176 24.91 16.45 -35.22
C GLY A 176 25.84 17.25 -34.29
N LYS A 177 25.32 17.96 -33.28
CA LYS A 177 26.09 18.71 -32.29
C LYS A 177 25.84 18.14 -30.90
N LYS A 178 26.92 17.75 -30.21
CA LYS A 178 26.91 17.33 -28.81
C LYS A 178 26.81 18.57 -27.92
N CYS A 179 25.74 18.71 -27.14
CA CYS A 179 25.67 19.70 -26.07
C CYS A 179 26.05 19.03 -24.74
N GLN A 180 27.03 19.62 -24.04
CA GLN A 180 27.49 19.18 -22.73
C GLN A 180 26.90 20.14 -21.70
N LEU A 181 25.91 19.69 -20.92
CA LEU A 181 25.38 20.48 -19.81
C LEU A 181 26.36 20.33 -18.63
N ILE A 182 27.08 21.41 -18.31
CA ILE A 182 27.93 21.48 -17.12
C ILE A 182 27.10 22.14 -16.02
N LEU A 183 26.71 21.35 -15.01
CA LEU A 183 26.13 21.88 -13.78
C LEU A 183 27.25 22.01 -12.75
N THR A 184 27.78 23.21 -12.55
CA THR A 184 28.63 23.50 -11.40
C THR A 184 27.75 23.83 -10.20
N PRO A 185 28.01 23.26 -9.01
CA PRO A 185 27.32 23.70 -7.80
C PRO A 185 27.80 25.11 -7.42
N ALA A 186 26.87 26.01 -7.12
CA ALA A 186 27.18 27.29 -6.52
C ALA A 186 27.67 27.08 -5.06
N PRO A 187 28.65 27.86 -4.57
CA PRO A 187 29.06 27.77 -3.18
C PRO A 187 28.01 28.40 -2.25
N CYS A 188 27.60 27.70 -1.20
CA CYS A 188 26.87 28.30 -0.09
C CYS A 188 27.82 29.15 0.78
N PRO A 189 27.43 30.37 1.19
CA PRO A 189 28.18 31.15 2.17
C PRO A 189 28.01 30.54 3.58
N MET A 190 29.08 30.60 4.39
CA MET A 190 29.02 30.36 5.84
C MET A 190 28.49 31.60 6.57
#